data_AF-A0A1Q7MWV2-F1
#
_entry.id   AF-A0A1Q7MWV2-F1
#
_cell.length_a   1.000
_cell.length_b   1.000
_cell.length_c   1.000
_cell.angle_alpha   90.00
_cell.angle_beta   90.00
_cell.angle_gamma   90.00
#
_symmetry.space_group_name_H-M   'P 1'
#
loop_
_entity.id
_entity.type
_entity.pdbx_description
1 polymer ?
#
loop_
_entity_poly.entity_id
_entity_poly.type
_entity_poly.pdbx_seq_one_letter_code
_entity_poly.pdbx_strand_id
1 'polypeptide(L)'
;MPGTPSPERQLTGFLAKFSPEVRSVAKAALATMRKRLPGAIELVYDNYNALVVGFGPSERPSEAIFSIVLYPRRVNLCFLFGAELDDPQKILQGNGNQVRHIRLEDASTLDEPDVKALIGQAITASDTPFNRKGRRKMLIRLVSAKQRPRRPRHRNEERKDR
;
A
#
# COMPACT_ATOMS: atom_id res chain seq x y z
N MET A 1 29.66 -10.48 -11.21
CA MET A 1 28.58 -10.53 -10.20
C MET A 1 27.40 -9.74 -10.74
N PRO A 2 26.21 -10.31 -10.95
CA PRO A 2 25.04 -9.48 -11.26
C PRO A 2 24.77 -8.58 -10.04
N GLY A 3 24.89 -7.27 -10.22
CA GLY A 3 24.67 -6.28 -9.16
C GLY A 3 23.24 -6.33 -8.62
N THR A 4 23.05 -5.84 -7.39
CA THR A 4 21.73 -5.77 -6.76
C THR A 4 20.72 -5.08 -7.70
N PRO A 5 19.58 -5.72 -8.02
CA PRO A 5 18.58 -5.12 -8.90
C PRO A 5 18.06 -3.79 -8.34
N SER A 6 17.70 -2.86 -9.21
CA SER A 6 17.12 -1.57 -8.78
C SER A 6 15.85 -1.77 -7.93
N PRO A 7 15.49 -0.83 -7.06
CA PRO A 7 14.26 -0.92 -6.26
C PRO A 7 13.01 -1.19 -7.10
N GLU A 8 12.89 -0.59 -8.29
CA GLU A 8 11.76 -0.78 -9.21
C GLU A 8 11.71 -2.22 -9.76
N ARG A 9 12.87 -2.79 -10.09
CA ARG A 9 12.97 -4.19 -10.53
C ARG A 9 12.61 -5.14 -9.40
N GLN A 10 13.06 -4.86 -8.18
CA GLN A 10 12.70 -5.64 -6.99
C GLN A 10 11.20 -5.61 -6.71
N LEU A 11 10.59 -4.41 -6.69
CA LEU A 11 9.15 -4.26 -6.50
C LEU A 11 8.36 -5.02 -7.58
N THR A 12 8.81 -4.95 -8.84
CA THR A 12 8.20 -5.71 -9.94
C THR A 12 8.22 -7.21 -9.68
N GLY A 13 9.34 -7.73 -9.15
CA GLY A 13 9.48 -9.12 -8.73
C GLY A 13 8.57 -9.49 -7.55
N PHE A 14 8.44 -8.61 -6.55
CA PHE A 14 7.55 -8.84 -5.41
C PHE A 14 6.07 -8.89 -5.84
N LEU A 15 5.66 -7.96 -6.71
CA LEU A 15 4.31 -7.92 -7.28
C LEU A 15 3.97 -9.18 -8.10
N ALA A 16 4.97 -9.79 -8.77
CA ALA A 16 4.76 -11.01 -9.56
C ALA A 16 4.39 -12.23 -8.70
N LYS A 17 4.69 -12.21 -7.39
CA LYS A 17 4.34 -13.28 -6.44
C LYS A 17 2.82 -13.35 -6.18
N PHE A 18 2.10 -12.25 -6.35
CA PHE A 18 0.65 -12.19 -6.13
C PHE A 18 -0.14 -12.69 -7.35
N SER A 19 -1.47 -12.81 -7.23
CA SER A 19 -2.34 -13.15 -8.37
C SER A 19 -2.43 -11.97 -9.36
N PRO A 20 -2.80 -12.20 -10.63
CA PRO A 20 -2.95 -11.13 -11.62
C PRO A 20 -3.90 -10.00 -11.18
N GLU A 21 -4.99 -10.35 -10.49
CA GLU A 21 -6.02 -9.42 -10.02
C GLU A 21 -5.44 -8.49 -8.95
N VAL A 22 -4.87 -9.06 -7.88
CA VAL A 22 -4.21 -8.29 -6.80
C VAL A 22 -3.09 -7.42 -7.36
N ARG A 23 -2.29 -7.96 -8.29
CA ARG A 23 -1.21 -7.23 -8.95
C ARG A 23 -1.74 -6.05 -9.76
N SER A 24 -2.86 -6.21 -10.45
CA SER A 24 -3.48 -5.16 -11.25
C SER A 24 -3.94 -4.00 -10.37
N VAL A 25 -4.73 -4.31 -9.33
CA VAL A 25 -5.22 -3.32 -8.36
C VAL A 25 -4.04 -2.59 -7.70
N ALA A 26 -3.03 -3.33 -7.24
CA ALA A 26 -1.87 -2.71 -6.60
C ALA A 26 -1.08 -1.79 -7.54
N LYS A 27 -0.85 -2.19 -8.80
CA LYS A 27 -0.15 -1.34 -9.77
C LYS A 27 -0.92 -0.04 -10.03
N ALA A 28 -2.22 -0.13 -10.20
CA ALA A 28 -3.07 1.02 -10.44
C ALA A 28 -3.12 1.93 -9.20
N ALA A 29 -3.29 1.37 -8.00
CA ALA A 29 -3.25 2.12 -6.74
C ALA A 29 -1.92 2.86 -6.53
N LEU A 30 -0.79 2.18 -6.77
CA LEU A 30 0.54 2.79 -6.69
C LEU A 30 0.69 3.93 -7.70
N ALA A 31 0.21 3.76 -8.93
CA ALA A 31 0.26 4.82 -9.95
C ALA A 31 -0.58 6.05 -9.54
N THR A 32 -1.78 5.82 -9.01
CA THR A 32 -2.66 6.91 -8.52
C THR A 32 -2.03 7.64 -7.34
N MET A 33 -1.52 6.91 -6.33
CA MET A 33 -0.87 7.54 -5.17
C MET A 33 0.39 8.33 -5.56
N ARG A 34 1.20 7.83 -6.51
CA ARG A 34 2.37 8.57 -7.03
C ARG A 34 2.01 9.88 -7.73
N LYS A 35 0.86 9.93 -8.41
CA LYS A 35 0.35 11.17 -9.03
C LYS A 35 -0.14 12.16 -7.96
N ARG A 36 -0.79 11.66 -6.90
CA ARG A 36 -1.31 12.49 -5.80
C ARG A 36 -0.22 13.02 -4.87
N LEU A 37 0.86 12.26 -4.70
CA LEU A 37 1.94 12.56 -3.76
C LEU A 37 3.26 12.81 -4.51
N PRO A 38 3.36 13.91 -5.28
CA PRO A 38 4.59 14.24 -5.99
C PRO A 38 5.75 14.42 -5.00
N GLY A 39 6.89 13.79 -5.30
CA GLY A 39 8.08 13.82 -4.46
C GLY A 39 8.04 12.95 -3.22
N ALA A 40 7.00 12.12 -3.04
CA ALA A 40 6.98 11.13 -1.97
C ALA A 40 8.11 10.10 -2.10
N ILE A 41 8.58 9.66 -0.95
CA ILE A 41 9.51 8.54 -0.79
C ILE A 41 8.70 7.28 -0.55
N GLU A 42 8.96 6.26 -1.36
CA GLU A 42 8.36 4.94 -1.25
C GLU A 42 9.25 4.00 -0.44
N LEU A 43 8.77 3.58 0.72
CA LEU A 43 9.44 2.64 1.61
C LEU A 43 8.82 1.25 1.42
N VAL A 44 9.55 0.32 0.80
CA VAL A 44 9.04 -1.00 0.44
C VAL A 44 9.51 -2.05 1.44
N TYR A 45 8.55 -2.83 1.96
CA TYR A 45 8.77 -3.93 2.88
C TYR A 45 8.09 -5.20 2.36
N ASP A 46 8.87 -6.17 1.89
CA ASP A 46 8.38 -7.50 1.50
C ASP A 46 8.36 -8.41 2.76
N ASN A 47 7.45 -8.08 3.68
CA ASN A 47 7.32 -8.67 5.01
C ASN A 47 6.79 -10.10 4.99
N TYR A 48 6.88 -10.84 6.11
CA TYR A 48 6.37 -12.20 6.21
C TYR A 48 4.90 -12.36 5.75
N ASN A 49 4.01 -11.44 6.16
CA ASN A 49 2.56 -11.56 5.90
C ASN A 49 2.05 -10.81 4.66
N ALA A 50 2.68 -9.69 4.29
CA ALA A 50 2.21 -8.80 3.24
C ALA A 50 3.37 -8.11 2.52
N LEU A 51 3.11 -7.55 1.34
CA LEU A 51 3.99 -6.56 0.73
C LEU A 51 3.43 -5.17 1.08
N VAL A 52 4.28 -4.31 1.65
CA VAL A 52 3.90 -2.95 2.07
C VAL A 52 4.70 -1.95 1.26
N VAL A 53 4.02 -0.94 0.71
CA VAL A 53 4.65 0.24 0.12
C VAL A 53 4.15 1.45 0.91
N GLY A 54 4.99 1.97 1.81
CA GLY A 54 4.74 3.18 2.57
C GLY A 54 5.07 4.43 1.75
N PHE A 55 4.31 5.51 1.95
CA PHE A 55 4.52 6.81 1.33
C PHE A 55 4.75 7.85 2.43
N GLY A 56 5.91 8.51 2.40
CA GLY A 56 6.27 9.56 3.34
C GLY A 56 7.05 10.70 2.69
N PRO A 57 7.24 11.81 3.39
CA PRO A 57 7.99 12.96 2.91
C PRO A 57 9.51 12.77 3.00
N SER A 58 9.97 11.83 3.83
CA SER A 58 11.38 11.50 4.03
C SER A 58 11.66 9.98 4.02
N GLU A 59 12.92 9.60 4.23
CA GLU A 59 13.31 8.19 4.39
C GLU A 59 13.00 7.62 5.78
N ARG A 60 12.42 8.42 6.69
CA ARG A 60 12.05 8.02 8.05
C ARG A 60 10.68 7.33 8.03
N PRO A 61 10.58 6.06 8.43
CA PRO A 61 9.31 5.33 8.41
C PRO A 61 8.22 5.94 9.31
N SER A 62 8.61 6.60 10.41
CA SER A 62 7.68 7.27 11.33
C SER A 62 6.98 8.48 10.72
N GLU A 63 7.53 9.04 9.64
CA GLU A 63 6.93 10.18 8.92
C GLU A 63 6.06 9.71 7.74
N ALA A 64 5.93 8.39 7.51
CA ALA A 64 5.00 7.90 6.50
C ALA A 64 3.56 8.28 6.87
N ILE A 65 2.77 8.61 5.86
CA ILE A 65 1.37 9.03 6.03
C ILE A 65 0.43 7.94 5.53
N PHE A 66 0.81 7.29 4.43
CA PHE A 66 0.03 6.24 3.80
C PHE A 66 0.84 4.97 3.63
N SER A 67 0.13 3.85 3.48
CA SER A 67 0.74 2.67 2.86
C SER A 67 -0.26 1.93 1.97
N ILE A 68 0.23 1.37 0.87
CA ILE A 68 -0.49 0.35 0.10
C ILE A 68 -0.01 -1.02 0.60
N VAL A 69 -0.94 -1.81 1.13
CA VAL A 69 -0.65 -3.13 1.68
C VAL A 69 -1.30 -4.21 0.83
N LEU A 70 -0.49 -5.10 0.28
CA LEU A 70 -0.94 -6.24 -0.52
C LEU A 70 -0.94 -7.50 0.32
N TYR A 71 -2.14 -8.07 0.44
CA TYR A 71 -2.37 -9.41 0.95
C TYR A 71 -2.71 -10.37 -0.20
N PRO A 72 -2.72 -11.69 0.01
CA PRO A 72 -3.01 -12.65 -1.06
C PRO A 72 -4.36 -12.49 -1.76
N ARG A 73 -5.34 -11.81 -1.14
CA ARG A 73 -6.72 -11.66 -1.65
C ARG A 73 -7.23 -10.22 -1.72
N ARG A 74 -6.43 -9.25 -1.28
CA ARG A 74 -6.89 -7.86 -1.13
C ARG A 74 -5.72 -6.90 -1.17
N VAL A 75 -6.02 -5.67 -1.58
CA VAL A 75 -5.13 -4.53 -1.48
C VAL A 75 -5.81 -3.51 -0.59
N ASN A 76 -5.07 -2.93 0.36
CA ASN A 76 -5.60 -1.91 1.25
C ASN A 76 -4.79 -0.61 1.07
N LEU A 77 -5.49 0.52 1.04
CA LEU A 77 -4.89 1.82 1.37
C LEU A 77 -5.01 2.00 2.88
N CYS A 78 -3.88 2.13 3.57
CA CYS A 78 -3.85 2.43 4.99
C CYS A 78 -3.48 3.89 5.22
N PHE A 79 -4.19 4.53 6.12
CA PHE A 79 -3.91 5.86 6.67
C PHE A 79 -3.23 5.64 8.02
N LEU A 80 -1.94 6.01 8.13
CA LEU A 80 -1.15 5.67 9.32
C LEU A 80 -1.66 6.39 10.58
N PHE A 81 -2.26 7.57 10.40
CA PHE A 81 -2.97 8.35 11.44
C PHE A 81 -4.48 8.39 11.19
N GLY A 82 -5.04 7.32 10.62
CA GLY A 82 -6.41 7.29 10.16
C GLY A 82 -7.48 7.44 11.25
N ALA A 83 -7.18 7.12 12.51
CA ALA A 83 -8.11 7.26 13.63
C ALA A 83 -8.40 8.72 14.00
N GLU A 84 -7.56 9.65 13.55
CA GLU A 84 -7.69 11.10 13.80
C GLU A 84 -8.42 11.83 12.67
N LEU A 85 -8.78 11.12 11.59
CA LEU A 85 -9.47 11.70 10.44
C LEU A 85 -10.97 11.83 10.70
N ASP A 86 -11.56 12.90 10.19
CA ASP A 86 -13.00 13.07 10.14
C ASP A 86 -13.57 12.20 9.00
N ASP A 87 -14.20 11.09 9.40
CA ASP A 87 -14.80 10.09 8.51
C ASP A 87 -16.33 10.03 8.71
N PRO A 88 -17.09 11.06 8.27
CA PRO A 88 -18.53 11.12 8.47
C PRO A 88 -19.28 10.00 7.76
N GLN A 89 -18.73 9.49 6.65
CA GLN A 89 -19.30 8.38 5.88
C GLN A 89 -18.93 7.00 6.43
N LYS A 90 -18.05 6.94 7.44
CA LYS A 90 -17.61 5.71 8.12
C LYS A 90 -17.03 4.68 7.15
N ILE A 91 -16.29 5.14 6.15
CA ILE A 91 -15.67 4.27 5.12
C ILE A 91 -14.34 3.68 5.57
N LEU A 92 -13.73 4.23 6.63
CA LEU A 92 -12.50 3.73 7.22
C LEU A 92 -12.76 2.45 8.03
N GLN A 93 -11.97 1.42 7.75
CA GLN A 93 -12.01 0.13 8.42
C GLN A 93 -10.82 -0.04 9.38
N GLY A 94 -11.02 -0.91 10.37
CA GLY A 94 -10.01 -1.30 11.35
C GLY A 94 -10.27 -0.69 12.72
N ASN A 95 -9.95 -1.46 13.76
CA ASN A 95 -10.28 -1.13 15.15
C ASN A 95 -9.02 -0.80 15.99
N GLY A 96 -7.88 -0.54 15.33
CA GLY A 96 -6.67 -0.14 16.03
C GLY A 96 -6.77 1.26 16.64
N ASN A 97 -5.79 1.67 17.43
CA ASN A 97 -5.82 3.00 18.06
C ASN A 97 -5.32 4.13 17.15
N GLN A 98 -4.75 3.80 15.98
CA GLN A 98 -4.10 4.81 15.11
C GLN A 98 -4.38 4.55 13.63
N VAL A 99 -4.02 3.38 13.12
CA VAL A 99 -4.16 3.06 11.69
C VAL A 99 -5.63 2.75 11.36
N ARG A 100 -6.11 3.35 10.27
CA ARG A 100 -7.32 2.92 9.57
C ARG A 100 -6.99 2.56 8.14
N HIS A 101 -7.89 1.86 7.45
CA HIS A 101 -7.68 1.49 6.07
C HIS A 101 -8.96 1.42 5.27
N ILE A 102 -8.81 1.53 3.95
CA ILE A 102 -9.86 1.25 2.98
C ILE A 102 -9.39 0.06 2.16
N ARG A 103 -10.25 -0.93 2.01
CA ARG A 103 -10.03 -2.03 1.08
C ARG A 103 -10.30 -1.52 -0.34
N LEU A 104 -9.35 -1.73 -1.23
CA LEU A 104 -9.46 -1.37 -2.63
C LEU A 104 -9.97 -2.58 -3.40
N GLU A 105 -11.23 -2.53 -3.85
CA GLU A 105 -11.73 -3.50 -4.84
C GLU A 105 -11.07 -3.24 -6.20
N ASP A 106 -10.90 -1.96 -6.54
CA ASP A 106 -10.05 -1.51 -7.63
C ASP A 106 -9.47 -0.11 -7.34
N ALA A 107 -8.72 0.46 -8.29
CA ALA A 107 -8.06 1.75 -8.09
C ALA A 107 -9.00 2.96 -8.18
N SER A 108 -10.20 2.83 -8.74
CA SER A 108 -11.20 3.89 -8.82
C SER A 108 -11.74 4.29 -7.44
N THR A 109 -11.65 3.40 -6.44
CA THR A 109 -11.91 3.75 -5.04
C THR A 109 -11.05 4.93 -4.57
N LEU A 110 -9.82 5.08 -5.08
CA LEU A 110 -8.96 6.23 -4.76
C LEU A 110 -9.45 7.53 -5.39
N ASP A 111 -10.39 7.48 -6.32
CA ASP A 111 -11.00 8.63 -6.99
C ASP A 111 -12.36 9.04 -6.41
N GLU A 112 -12.93 8.22 -5.52
CA GLU A 112 -14.15 8.56 -4.79
C GLU A 112 -13.94 9.87 -4.00
N PRO A 113 -14.94 10.79 -3.98
CA PRO A 113 -14.81 12.08 -3.31
C PRO A 113 -14.45 11.96 -1.82
N ASP A 114 -15.08 11.03 -1.10
CA ASP A 114 -14.84 10.84 0.34
C ASP A 114 -13.42 10.32 0.60
N VAL A 115 -12.93 9.40 -0.24
CA VAL A 115 -11.54 8.91 -0.16
C VAL A 115 -10.54 10.01 -0.47
N LYS A 116 -10.81 10.85 -1.47
CA LYS A 116 -9.99 12.04 -1.77
C LYS A 116 -9.97 13.02 -0.61
N ALA A 117 -11.11 13.25 0.05
CA ALA A 117 -11.20 14.11 1.21
C ALA A 117 -10.32 13.58 2.36
N LEU A 118 -10.42 12.28 2.68
CA LEU A 118 -9.59 11.65 3.71
C LEU A 118 -8.09 11.70 3.36
N ILE A 119 -7.71 11.48 2.10
CA ILE A 119 -6.32 11.64 1.64
C ILE A 119 -5.86 13.08 1.85
N GLY A 120 -6.71 14.06 1.51
CA GLY A 120 -6.43 15.49 1.73
C GLY A 120 -6.22 15.82 3.20
N GLN A 121 -7.11 15.35 4.08
CA GLN A 121 -7.00 15.53 5.53
C GLN A 121 -5.68 14.96 6.05
N ALA A 122 -5.33 13.73 5.69
CA ALA A 122 -4.10 13.09 6.15
C ALA A 122 -2.82 13.79 5.65
N ILE A 123 -2.83 14.39 4.45
CA ILE A 123 -1.72 15.21 3.96
C ILE A 123 -1.61 16.50 4.78
N THR A 124 -2.73 17.17 5.03
CA THR A 124 -2.77 18.45 5.78
C THR A 124 -2.36 18.26 7.24
N ALA A 125 -2.71 17.12 7.86
CA ALA A 125 -2.37 16.80 9.24
C ALA A 125 -0.89 16.40 9.45
N SER A 126 -0.12 16.20 8.37
CA SER A 126 1.29 15.81 8.49
C SER A 126 2.19 17.00 8.81
N ASP A 127 3.00 16.86 9.86
CA ASP A 127 3.98 17.87 10.27
C ASP A 127 5.04 18.18 9.20
N THR A 128 5.34 17.20 8.34
CA THR A 128 6.37 17.34 7.31
C THR A 128 5.75 17.33 5.91
N PRO A 129 5.80 18.46 5.18
CA PRO A 129 5.20 18.52 3.85
C PRO A 129 6.01 17.70 2.83
N PHE A 130 5.31 17.12 1.85
CA PHE A 130 5.98 16.51 0.70
C PHE A 130 6.74 17.55 -0.11
N ASN A 131 7.99 17.24 -0.47
CA ASN A 131 8.74 18.05 -1.43
C ASN A 131 8.19 17.84 -2.85
N ARG A 132 7.17 18.61 -3.24
CA ARG A 132 6.47 18.47 -4.54
C ARG A 132 7.37 18.62 -5.78
N LYS A 133 8.51 19.31 -5.65
CA LYS A 133 9.52 19.48 -6.72
C LYS A 133 10.59 18.40 -6.68
N GLY A 134 10.65 17.63 -5.60
CA GLY A 134 11.58 16.54 -5.41
C GLY A 134 11.30 15.39 -6.38
N ARG A 135 12.37 14.67 -6.73
CA ARG A 135 12.22 13.41 -7.46
C ARG A 135 11.72 12.35 -6.48
N ARG A 136 10.70 11.61 -6.91
CA ARG A 136 10.28 10.37 -6.26
C ARG A 136 11.49 9.45 -6.07
N LYS A 137 11.64 8.89 -4.87
CA LYS A 137 12.65 7.88 -4.54
C LYS A 137 11.96 6.63 -4.00
N MET A 138 12.48 5.46 -4.35
CA MET A 138 12.03 4.19 -3.79
C MET A 138 13.19 3.51 -3.07
N LEU A 139 12.91 2.97 -1.89
CA LEU A 139 13.87 2.25 -1.05
C LEU A 139 13.30 0.90 -0.65
N ILE A 140 14.06 -0.18 -0.91
CA ILE A 140 13.75 -1.49 -0.35
C ILE A 140 14.31 -1.52 1.07
N ARG A 141 13.42 -1.47 2.06
CA ARG A 141 13.80 -1.39 3.48
C ARG A 141 13.97 -2.75 4.11
N LEU A 142 13.16 -3.71 3.69
CA LEU A 142 13.19 -5.07 4.22
C LEU A 142 12.66 -6.06 3.21
N VAL A 143 13.35 -7.19 3.10
CA VAL A 143 12.83 -8.40 2.46
C VAL A 143 12.93 -9.50 3.49
N SER A 144 11.79 -10.03 3.92
CA SER A 144 11.79 -11.12 4.91
C SER A 144 12.31 -12.41 4.26
N ALA A 145 13.22 -13.09 4.95
CA ALA A 145 13.77 -14.38 4.50
C ALA A 145 12.70 -15.48 4.38
N LYS A 146 11.60 -15.36 5.13
CA LYS A 146 10.45 -16.26 5.07
C LYS A 146 9.21 -15.46 4.73
N GLN A 147 8.33 -16.02 3.90
CA GLN A 147 7.10 -15.35 3.46
C GLN A 147 5.94 -16.33 3.46
N ARG A 148 4.75 -15.88 3.88
CA ARG A 148 3.52 -16.63 3.66
C ARG A 148 3.21 -16.69 2.16
N PRO A 149 2.49 -17.73 1.69
CA PRO A 149 2.02 -17.79 0.31
C PRO A 149 1.30 -16.51 -0.11
N ARG A 150 1.74 -15.92 -1.23
CA ARG A 150 1.20 -14.66 -1.77
C ARG A 150 -0.03 -14.84 -2.64
N ARG A 151 -0.43 -16.08 -2.85
CA ARG A 151 -1.65 -16.46 -3.57
C ARG A 151 -2.52 -17.31 -2.66
N PRO A 152 -3.85 -17.22 -2.78
CA PRO A 152 -4.74 -18.15 -2.13
C PRO A 152 -4.35 -19.58 -2.52
N ARG A 153 -4.38 -20.51 -1.56
CA ARG A 153 -4.45 -21.92 -1.92
C ARG A 153 -5.76 -22.11 -2.68
N HIS A 154 -5.71 -22.74 -3.85
CA HIS A 154 -6.91 -23.33 -4.43
C HIS A 154 -7.48 -24.26 -3.36
N ARG A 155 -8.68 -23.96 -2.87
CA ARG A 155 -9.44 -24.94 -2.10
C ARG A 155 -9.86 -25.95 -3.16
N ASN A 156 -9.30 -27.16 -3.14
CA ASN A 156 -9.86 -28.25 -3.92
C ASN A 156 -11.33 -28.38 -3.50
N GLU A 157 -12.24 -28.04 -4.39
CA GLU A 157 -13.64 -28.44 -4.29
C GLU A 157 -13.72 -29.94 -4.64
N GLU A 158 -13.23 -30.77 -3.72
CA GLU A 158 -13.73 -32.13 -3.58
C GLU A 158 -14.72 -32.11 -2.41
N ARG A 159 -15.89 -31.53 -2.64
CA ARG A 159 -17.11 -32.06 -2.01
C ARG A 159 -17.67 -33.07 -3.00
N LYS A 160 -17.12 -34.28 -2.90
CA LYS A 160 -17.66 -35.47 -3.53
C LYS A 160 -19.04 -35.70 -2.92
N ASP A 161 -20.06 -35.78 -3.77
CA ASP A 161 -21.39 -36.27 -3.44
C ASP A 161 -21.29 -37.54 -2.58
N ARG A 162 -21.94 -37.50 -1.42
CA ARG A 162 -22.39 -38.66 -0.65
C ARG A 162 -23.67 -38.31 0.07
#